data_AF-A0ABD4DXN9-F1
#
_entry.id   AF-A0ABD4DXN9-F1
#
_cell.length_a   1.000
_cell.length_b   1.000
_cell.length_c   1.000
_cell.angle_alpha   90.00
_cell.angle_beta   90.00
_cell.angle_gamma   90.00
#
_symmetry.space_group_name_H-M   'P 1'
#
loop_
_entity.id
_entity.type
_entity.pdbx_description
1 polymer ?
#
loop_
_entity_poly.entity_id
_entity_poly.type
_entity_poly.pdbx_seq_one_letter_code
_entity_poly.pdbx_strand_id
1 'polypeptide(L)'
;MQNNKLSVIVWNEFEHERENAGVRAIYPDGIHQVIASALAETRALGHGALPLEIGTATLDQPEHGLSEARLAACDVLVWWGHKAHAKVSDEIVERVQRRVLEGMGLIVLHSGHFSKIFRRLLGTNCSLKWREAAEKERLWVVEPSHPIAAGLGEYFELQHEEMYGERFDIPQPDSTVFISWFEGGEVFRSGCCWERGHGRIFYFRPGHEAYPTYHDRNVQRVIANAVQWAAPRVNLADRCPNSPPLETLSEKSVQFAQVGIQQTAGDLA
;
A
#
# COMPACT_ATOMS: atom_id res chain seq x y z
N MET A 1 -0.99 19.44 17.16
CA MET A 1 0.05 18.79 17.97
C MET A 1 0.88 17.95 17.01
N GLN A 2 2.21 18.08 16.99
CA GLN A 2 3.03 17.19 16.16
C GLN A 2 2.83 15.75 16.66
N ASN A 3 2.47 14.84 15.75
CA ASN A 3 2.30 13.44 16.08
C ASN A 3 3.71 12.86 16.35
N ASN A 4 3.98 12.45 17.59
CA ASN A 4 5.31 11.96 17.98
C ASN A 4 5.50 10.45 17.70
N LYS A 5 4.51 9.82 17.07
CA LYS A 5 4.49 8.41 16.65
C LYS A 5 3.69 8.28 15.36
N LEU A 6 3.93 7.21 14.62
CA LEU A 6 3.19 6.84 13.41
C LEU A 6 2.42 5.54 13.66
N SER A 7 1.10 5.60 13.49
CA SER A 7 0.20 4.46 13.68
C SER A 7 0.11 3.62 12.41
N VAL A 8 0.42 2.34 12.52
CA VAL A 8 0.51 1.41 11.38
C VAL A 8 -0.39 0.22 11.64
N ILE A 9 -1.22 -0.13 10.67
CA ILE A 9 -1.96 -1.39 10.68
C ILE A 9 -1.37 -2.32 9.63
N VAL A 10 -0.96 -3.51 10.03
CA VAL A 10 -0.57 -4.59 9.11
C VAL A 10 -1.77 -5.51 8.90
N TRP A 11 -2.42 -5.39 7.74
CA TRP A 11 -3.54 -6.20 7.33
C TRP A 11 -3.08 -7.41 6.52
N ASN A 12 -3.55 -8.59 6.91
CA ASN A 12 -3.26 -9.86 6.24
C ASN A 12 -4.53 -10.66 6.04
N GLU A 13 -4.70 -11.25 4.87
CA GLU A 13 -5.81 -12.17 4.58
C GLU A 13 -5.87 -13.34 5.58
N PHE A 14 -4.69 -13.89 5.95
CA PHE A 14 -4.52 -14.94 6.96
C PHE A 14 -5.25 -16.27 6.70
N GLU A 15 -5.54 -16.58 5.43
CA GLU A 15 -6.20 -17.85 5.07
C GLU A 15 -5.18 -18.95 4.73
N HIS A 16 -4.06 -18.61 4.08
CA HIS A 16 -3.05 -19.59 3.67
C HIS A 16 -2.36 -20.24 4.86
N GLU A 17 -1.95 -19.45 5.85
CA GLU A 17 -1.28 -19.93 7.07
C GLU A 17 -2.21 -20.85 7.90
N ARG A 18 -3.53 -20.68 7.78
CA ARG A 18 -4.55 -21.49 8.47
C ARG A 18 -4.94 -22.77 7.74
N GLU A 19 -4.70 -22.87 6.45
CA GLU A 19 -5.12 -24.03 5.64
C GLU A 19 -3.95 -24.87 5.15
N ASN A 20 -2.79 -24.26 4.91
CA ASN A 20 -1.62 -24.94 4.37
C ASN A 20 -0.55 -25.12 5.46
N ALA A 21 -0.25 -26.37 5.79
CA ALA A 21 0.74 -26.70 6.82
C ALA A 21 2.18 -26.28 6.46
N GLY A 22 2.54 -26.27 5.18
CA GLY A 22 3.85 -25.80 4.70
C GLY A 22 4.01 -24.29 4.91
N VAL A 23 2.99 -23.52 4.54
CA VAL A 23 2.95 -22.07 4.81
C VAL A 23 2.98 -21.79 6.31
N ARG A 24 2.18 -22.52 7.12
CA ARG A 24 2.18 -22.37 8.59
C ARG A 24 3.53 -22.67 9.22
N ALA A 25 4.29 -23.62 8.67
CA ALA A 25 5.62 -23.92 9.18
C ALA A 25 6.60 -22.74 9.04
N ILE A 26 6.37 -21.87 8.04
CA ILE A 26 7.13 -20.63 7.84
C ILE A 26 6.53 -19.50 8.67
N TYR A 27 5.22 -19.34 8.63
CA TYR A 27 4.45 -18.26 9.26
C TYR A 27 3.43 -18.82 10.28
N PRO A 28 3.88 -19.31 11.45
CA PRO A 28 3.00 -20.02 12.40
C PRO A 28 1.86 -19.15 12.93
N ASP A 29 2.15 -17.86 13.14
CA ASP A 29 1.21 -16.86 13.65
C ASP A 29 0.73 -15.91 12.53
N GLY A 30 1.11 -16.18 11.28
CA GLY A 30 0.74 -15.39 10.10
C GLY A 30 1.78 -14.35 9.67
N ILE A 31 1.73 -14.01 8.38
CA ILE A 31 2.61 -13.03 7.73
C ILE A 31 2.57 -11.66 8.43
N HIS A 32 1.38 -11.20 8.79
CA HIS A 32 1.19 -9.95 9.53
C HIS A 32 1.98 -9.87 10.84
N GLN A 33 2.14 -10.97 11.57
CA GLN A 33 2.90 -10.97 12.83
C GLN A 33 4.40 -10.85 12.58
N VAL A 34 4.90 -11.51 11.53
CA VAL A 34 6.31 -11.38 11.11
C VAL A 34 6.61 -9.96 10.66
N ILE A 35 5.75 -9.35 9.84
CA ILE A 35 5.92 -7.97 9.39
C ILE A 35 5.81 -6.99 10.56
N ALA A 36 4.83 -7.16 11.46
CA ALA A 36 4.66 -6.29 12.63
C ALA A 36 5.89 -6.37 13.56
N SER A 37 6.42 -7.57 13.81
CA SER A 37 7.64 -7.77 14.61
C SER A 37 8.85 -7.13 13.92
N ALA A 38 8.99 -7.33 12.61
CA ALA A 38 10.05 -6.73 11.83
C ALA A 38 10.01 -5.19 11.86
N LEU A 39 8.83 -4.57 11.81
CA LEU A 39 8.65 -3.13 11.92
C LEU A 39 8.99 -2.60 13.31
N ALA A 40 8.74 -3.38 14.37
CA ALA A 40 9.13 -3.02 15.73
C ALA A 40 10.66 -3.04 15.93
N GLU A 41 11.35 -3.98 15.27
CA GLU A 41 12.80 -4.15 15.39
C GLU A 41 13.61 -3.29 14.40
N THR A 42 13.11 -3.13 13.18
CA THR A 42 13.83 -2.50 12.07
C THR A 42 13.55 -1.01 12.03
N ARG A 43 14.46 -0.21 12.57
CA ARG A 43 14.38 1.24 12.46
C ARG A 43 14.58 1.69 11.02
N ALA A 44 13.64 2.46 10.48
CA ALA A 44 13.80 3.16 9.22
C ALA A 44 14.98 4.17 9.29
N LEU A 45 15.64 4.42 8.17
CA LEU A 45 16.87 5.24 8.13
C LEU A 45 16.66 6.71 7.72
N GLY A 46 15.43 7.12 7.44
CA GLY A 46 15.13 8.51 7.06
C GLY A 46 15.32 9.50 8.21
N HIS A 47 15.79 10.71 7.89
CA HIS A 47 15.79 11.82 8.84
C HIS A 47 14.36 12.10 9.32
N GLY A 48 14.16 12.12 10.64
CA GLY A 48 12.84 12.35 11.24
C GLY A 48 11.93 11.11 11.31
N ALA A 49 12.47 9.90 11.12
CA ALA A 49 11.71 8.67 11.33
C ALA A 49 11.09 8.63 12.73
N LEU A 50 9.78 8.41 12.80
CA LEU A 50 9.02 8.38 14.03
C LEU A 50 8.94 6.96 14.61
N PRO A 51 8.84 6.80 15.94
CA PRO A 51 8.42 5.55 16.56
C PRO A 51 7.10 5.05 15.98
N LEU A 52 6.96 3.74 15.84
CA LEU A 52 5.75 3.12 15.31
C LEU A 52 4.84 2.62 16.43
N GLU A 53 3.54 2.89 16.31
CA GLU A 53 2.49 2.18 17.03
C GLU A 53 1.87 1.17 16.06
N ILE A 54 2.13 -0.12 16.31
CA ILE A 54 1.83 -1.17 15.33
C ILE A 54 0.63 -1.99 15.82
N GLY A 55 -0.39 -2.08 14.99
CA GLY A 55 -1.49 -3.01 15.14
C GLY A 55 -1.58 -3.97 13.95
N THR A 56 -2.34 -5.04 14.11
CA THR A 56 -2.62 -5.99 13.02
C THR A 56 -4.12 -6.14 12.79
N ALA A 57 -4.51 -6.60 11.61
CA ALA A 57 -5.89 -6.88 11.25
C ALA A 57 -5.94 -8.07 10.27
N THR A 58 -7.03 -8.83 10.31
CA THR A 58 -7.22 -9.99 9.45
C THR A 58 -8.61 -10.02 8.84
N LEU A 59 -8.77 -10.77 7.75
CA LEU A 59 -10.03 -10.86 7.00
C LEU A 59 -11.22 -11.32 7.85
N ASP A 60 -11.00 -12.24 8.79
CA ASP A 60 -12.03 -12.86 9.62
C ASP A 60 -12.46 -12.04 10.84
N GLN A 61 -11.73 -10.97 11.16
CA GLN A 61 -12.15 -10.04 12.21
C GLN A 61 -13.41 -9.28 11.79
N PRO A 62 -14.23 -8.81 12.75
CA PRO A 62 -15.34 -7.90 12.45
C PRO A 62 -14.86 -6.72 11.61
N GLU A 63 -15.59 -6.41 10.54
CA GLU A 63 -15.21 -5.36 9.57
C GLU A 63 -13.80 -5.54 8.98
N HIS A 64 -13.32 -6.79 8.90
CA HIS A 64 -11.95 -7.15 8.50
C HIS A 64 -10.88 -6.49 9.38
N GLY A 65 -11.24 -6.12 10.62
CA GLY A 65 -10.40 -5.36 11.53
C GLY A 65 -10.21 -3.90 11.14
N LEU A 66 -10.95 -3.37 10.17
CA LEU A 66 -10.79 -2.02 9.60
C LEU A 66 -12.02 -1.14 9.88
N SER A 67 -12.46 -1.12 11.14
CA SER A 67 -13.54 -0.21 11.58
C SER A 67 -13.17 1.25 11.35
N GLU A 68 -14.17 2.12 11.27
CA GLU A 68 -13.96 3.56 11.09
C GLU A 68 -12.99 4.16 12.11
N ALA A 69 -13.15 3.80 13.39
CA ALA A 69 -12.29 4.29 14.46
C ALA A 69 -10.82 3.85 14.27
N ARG A 70 -10.58 2.60 13.84
CA ARG A 70 -9.22 2.10 13.60
C ARG A 70 -8.58 2.80 12.41
N LEU A 71 -9.30 2.99 11.31
CA LEU A 71 -8.77 3.68 10.13
C LEU A 71 -8.62 5.20 10.32
N ALA A 72 -9.43 5.82 11.18
CA ALA A 72 -9.27 7.23 11.56
C ALA A 72 -7.97 7.45 12.35
N ALA A 73 -7.56 6.48 13.15
CA ALA A 73 -6.31 6.48 13.91
C ALA A 73 -5.12 5.86 13.17
N CYS A 74 -5.32 5.32 11.96
CA CYS A 74 -4.28 4.70 11.16
C CYS A 74 -3.62 5.75 10.27
N ASP A 75 -2.30 5.85 10.35
CA ASP A 75 -1.51 6.72 9.47
C ASP A 75 -1.09 5.97 8.21
N VAL A 76 -0.70 4.69 8.34
CA VAL A 76 -0.27 3.84 7.21
C VAL A 76 -0.86 2.44 7.33
N LEU A 77 -1.55 2.01 6.28
CA LEU A 77 -2.06 0.65 6.15
C LEU A 77 -1.10 -0.19 5.29
N VAL A 78 -0.64 -1.32 5.81
CA VAL A 78 0.07 -2.35 5.03
C VAL A 78 -0.93 -3.43 4.66
N TRP A 79 -0.92 -3.89 3.42
CA TRP A 79 -1.92 -4.82 2.89
C TRP A 79 -1.27 -6.01 2.18
N TRP A 80 -1.56 -7.21 2.67
CA TRP A 80 -1.27 -8.46 1.98
C TRP A 80 -2.54 -9.32 1.86
N GLY A 81 -2.78 -9.93 0.71
CA GLY A 81 -3.85 -10.90 0.50
C GLY A 81 -3.72 -11.57 -0.86
N HIS A 82 -4.36 -12.74 -1.05
CA HIS A 82 -4.17 -13.53 -2.25
C HIS A 82 -5.47 -14.19 -2.74
N LYS A 83 -5.96 -15.23 -2.06
CA LYS A 83 -6.98 -16.13 -2.62
C LYS A 83 -8.42 -15.71 -2.32
N ALA A 84 -8.61 -14.76 -1.41
CA ALA A 84 -9.91 -14.33 -0.89
C ALA A 84 -10.14 -12.81 -1.04
N HIS A 85 -9.50 -12.15 -2.01
CA HIS A 85 -9.76 -10.75 -2.35
C HIS A 85 -11.25 -10.41 -2.52
N ALA A 86 -12.04 -11.33 -3.07
CA ALA A 86 -13.47 -11.16 -3.26
C ALA A 86 -14.27 -11.10 -1.94
N LYS A 87 -13.75 -11.70 -0.86
CA LYS A 87 -14.40 -11.73 0.46
C LYS A 87 -14.30 -10.41 1.24
N VAL A 88 -13.39 -9.52 0.85
CA VAL A 88 -13.32 -8.17 1.43
C VAL A 88 -14.55 -7.38 0.98
N SER A 89 -15.38 -6.91 1.90
CA SER A 89 -16.61 -6.21 1.56
C SER A 89 -16.34 -4.87 0.88
N ASP A 90 -17.20 -4.47 -0.05
CA ASP A 90 -17.00 -3.24 -0.82
C ASP A 90 -17.07 -1.98 0.06
N GLU A 91 -17.90 -2.00 1.12
CA GLU A 91 -17.97 -0.94 2.13
C GLU A 91 -16.60 -0.69 2.80
N ILE A 92 -15.86 -1.76 3.15
CA ILE A 92 -14.53 -1.63 3.73
C ILE A 92 -13.54 -1.08 2.70
N VAL A 93 -13.66 -1.49 1.43
CA VAL A 93 -12.83 -0.94 0.36
C VAL A 93 -13.10 0.54 0.12
N GLU A 94 -14.36 0.98 0.14
CA GLU A 94 -14.76 2.40 0.03
C GLU A 94 -14.17 3.21 1.19
N ARG A 95 -14.32 2.70 2.41
CA ARG A 95 -13.78 3.34 3.62
C ARG A 95 -12.26 3.48 3.57
N VAL A 96 -11.53 2.43 3.17
CA VAL A 96 -10.07 2.48 3.02
C VAL A 96 -9.68 3.46 1.90
N GLN A 97 -10.37 3.41 0.75
CA GLN A 97 -10.09 4.32 -0.36
C GLN A 97 -10.25 5.78 0.08
N ARG A 98 -11.36 6.13 0.74
CA ARG A 98 -11.60 7.47 1.26
C ARG A 98 -10.45 7.90 2.16
N ARG A 99 -10.06 7.08 3.13
CA ARG A 99 -8.95 7.39 4.05
C ARG A 99 -7.62 7.59 3.33
N VAL A 100 -7.33 6.80 2.29
CA VAL A 100 -6.14 7.00 1.45
C VAL A 100 -6.22 8.36 0.75
N LEU A 101 -7.34 8.68 0.08
CA LEU A 101 -7.52 9.96 -0.60
C LEU A 101 -7.40 11.16 0.36
N GLU A 102 -7.82 11.00 1.61
CA GLU A 102 -7.69 12.02 2.65
C GLU A 102 -6.27 12.20 3.18
N GLY A 103 -5.38 11.22 3.01
CA GLY A 103 -3.97 11.33 3.37
C GLY A 103 -3.33 10.08 3.98
N MET A 104 -4.10 9.04 4.31
CA MET A 104 -3.56 7.79 4.85
C MET A 104 -2.61 7.13 3.82
N GLY A 105 -1.45 6.67 4.29
CA GLY A 105 -0.52 5.90 3.47
C GLY A 105 -1.04 4.47 3.22
N LEU A 106 -0.68 3.90 2.07
CA LEU A 106 -0.99 2.51 1.73
C LEU A 106 0.25 1.79 1.19
N ILE A 107 0.62 0.67 1.79
CA ILE A 107 1.66 -0.22 1.29
C ILE A 107 1.00 -1.51 0.86
N VAL A 108 1.10 -1.85 -0.42
CA VAL A 108 0.52 -3.08 -0.99
C VAL A 108 1.64 -4.06 -1.28
N LEU A 109 1.52 -5.26 -0.74
CA LEU A 109 2.55 -6.29 -0.82
C LEU A 109 2.12 -7.42 -1.74
N HIS A 110 3.04 -7.83 -2.62
CA HIS A 110 2.94 -9.06 -3.40
C HIS A 110 1.61 -9.26 -4.13
N SER A 111 0.88 -10.32 -3.83
CA SER A 111 -0.44 -10.70 -4.36
C SER A 111 -1.53 -9.67 -4.06
N GLY A 112 -1.28 -8.75 -3.12
CA GLY A 112 -2.08 -7.54 -2.90
C GLY A 112 -2.27 -6.68 -4.16
N HIS A 113 -1.46 -6.86 -5.21
CA HIS A 113 -1.68 -6.26 -6.53
C HIS A 113 -3.09 -6.55 -7.09
N PHE A 114 -3.72 -7.66 -6.70
CA PHE A 114 -5.06 -8.01 -7.18
C PHE A 114 -6.18 -7.70 -6.17
N SER A 115 -5.83 -7.07 -5.04
CA SER A 115 -6.79 -6.60 -4.05
C SER A 115 -7.76 -5.57 -4.64
N LYS A 116 -9.00 -5.58 -4.13
CA LYS A 116 -10.03 -4.62 -4.53
C LYS A 116 -9.56 -3.17 -4.34
N ILE A 117 -8.90 -2.88 -3.21
CA ILE A 117 -8.44 -1.53 -2.88
C ILE A 117 -7.36 -1.02 -3.83
N PHE A 118 -6.35 -1.84 -4.16
CA PHE A 118 -5.28 -1.43 -5.05
C PHE A 118 -5.81 -1.20 -6.48
N ARG A 119 -6.63 -2.11 -6.98
CA ARG A 119 -7.28 -1.96 -8.30
C ARG A 119 -8.19 -0.72 -8.36
N ARG A 120 -8.96 -0.46 -7.30
CA ARG A 120 -9.84 0.71 -7.23
C ARG A 120 -9.04 2.02 -7.23
N LEU A 121 -7.93 2.10 -6.50
CA LEU A 121 -7.07 3.28 -6.47
C LEU A 121 -6.30 3.50 -7.78
N LEU A 122 -5.90 2.43 -8.48
CA LEU A 122 -5.13 2.55 -9.72
C LEU A 122 -5.99 2.65 -10.98
N GLY A 123 -7.23 2.19 -10.94
CA GLY A 123 -8.16 2.27 -12.08
C GLY A 123 -7.81 1.32 -13.24
N THR A 124 -6.99 0.29 -13.01
CA THR A 124 -6.57 -0.70 -14.01
C THR A 124 -6.82 -2.13 -13.51
N ASN A 125 -6.52 -3.14 -14.34
CA ASN A 125 -6.74 -4.52 -13.93
C ASN A 125 -5.72 -5.00 -12.90
N CYS A 126 -4.52 -4.40 -12.88
CA CYS A 126 -3.37 -4.84 -12.09
C CYS A 126 -3.02 -6.31 -12.34
N SER A 127 -3.32 -6.84 -13.52
CA SER A 127 -2.95 -8.20 -13.94
C SER A 127 -1.49 -8.23 -14.39
N LEU A 128 -0.89 -9.41 -14.36
CA LEU A 128 0.53 -9.65 -14.64
C LEU A 128 0.74 -11.09 -15.13
N LYS A 129 1.93 -11.38 -15.64
CA LYS A 129 2.39 -12.77 -15.83
C LYS A 129 2.94 -13.30 -14.51
N TRP A 130 2.75 -14.57 -14.23
CA TRP A 130 3.28 -15.17 -13.00
C TRP A 130 3.73 -16.61 -13.21
N ARG A 131 4.63 -17.08 -12.33
CA ARG A 131 5.08 -18.48 -12.26
C ARG A 131 5.65 -18.79 -10.88
N GLU A 132 5.14 -19.85 -10.25
CA GLU A 132 5.69 -20.40 -9.02
C GLU A 132 6.69 -21.53 -9.36
N ALA A 133 7.99 -21.25 -9.26
CA ALA A 133 9.06 -22.20 -9.61
C ALA A 133 10.26 -22.17 -8.66
N ALA A 134 10.12 -21.54 -7.48
CA ALA A 134 11.20 -21.33 -6.51
C ALA A 134 12.47 -20.72 -7.13
N GLU A 135 12.29 -19.83 -8.10
CA GLU A 135 13.39 -19.25 -8.86
C GLU A 135 13.96 -18.02 -8.15
N LYS A 136 15.20 -17.66 -8.51
CA LYS A 136 15.87 -16.51 -7.92
C LYS A 136 15.27 -15.19 -8.45
N GLU A 137 15.05 -14.26 -7.54
CA GLU A 137 14.76 -12.86 -7.83
C GLU A 137 15.94 -11.98 -7.44
N ARG A 138 16.35 -11.06 -8.32
CA ARG A 138 17.25 -9.96 -7.99
C ARG A 138 16.50 -8.63 -8.13
N LEU A 139 16.37 -7.89 -7.05
CA LEU A 139 15.72 -6.58 -7.02
C LEU A 139 16.76 -5.49 -7.16
N TRP A 140 16.84 -4.85 -8.34
CA TRP A 140 17.72 -3.72 -8.59
C TRP A 140 17.12 -2.43 -8.03
N VAL A 141 17.90 -1.70 -7.24
CA VAL A 141 17.59 -0.33 -6.82
C VAL A 141 17.86 0.59 -7.99
N VAL A 142 16.81 1.08 -8.64
CA VAL A 142 16.95 2.00 -9.79
C VAL A 142 16.80 3.47 -9.39
N GLU A 143 16.28 3.74 -8.19
CA GLU A 143 16.20 5.09 -7.59
C GLU A 143 16.91 5.11 -6.22
N PRO A 144 18.25 5.13 -6.19
CA PRO A 144 19.02 4.99 -4.95
C PRO A 144 18.87 6.17 -3.98
N SER A 145 18.47 7.35 -4.45
CA SER A 145 18.17 8.51 -3.60
C SER A 145 16.78 8.47 -2.97
N HIS A 146 15.93 7.52 -3.35
CA HIS A 146 14.57 7.44 -2.82
C HIS A 146 14.60 7.04 -1.33
N PRO A 147 13.80 7.65 -0.43
CA PRO A 147 13.81 7.32 0.99
C PRO A 147 13.54 5.83 1.29
N ILE A 148 12.77 5.16 0.42
CA ILE A 148 12.50 3.71 0.51
C ILE A 148 13.78 2.88 0.34
N ALA A 149 14.70 3.32 -0.53
CA ALA A 149 15.96 2.63 -0.83
C ALA A 149 17.07 2.90 0.21
N ALA A 150 16.82 3.73 1.22
CA ALA A 150 17.83 4.10 2.21
C ALA A 150 18.43 2.87 2.92
N GLY A 151 19.76 2.73 2.85
CA GLY A 151 20.53 1.66 3.46
C GLY A 151 20.58 0.34 2.69
N LEU A 152 20.10 0.32 1.45
CA LEU A 152 20.23 -0.82 0.54
C LEU A 152 21.46 -0.65 -0.36
N GLY A 153 21.99 -1.76 -0.87
CA GLY A 153 22.99 -1.77 -1.93
C GLY A 153 22.36 -1.50 -3.32
N GLU A 154 23.13 -1.68 -4.39
CA GLU A 154 22.62 -1.54 -5.77
C GLU A 154 21.50 -2.53 -6.09
N TYR A 155 21.50 -3.68 -5.42
CA TYR A 155 20.45 -4.68 -5.46
C TYR A 155 20.50 -5.56 -4.20
N PHE A 156 19.48 -6.39 -4.03
CA PHE A 156 19.54 -7.57 -3.15
C PHE A 156 18.84 -8.75 -3.83
N GLU A 157 19.08 -9.96 -3.33
CA GLU A 157 18.62 -11.20 -3.94
C GLU A 157 17.76 -12.02 -2.97
N LEU A 158 16.70 -12.60 -3.50
CA LEU A 158 15.91 -13.63 -2.85
C LEU A 158 16.17 -14.94 -3.59
N GLN A 159 16.61 -15.96 -2.88
CA GLN A 159 17.01 -17.23 -3.51
C GLN A 159 15.81 -17.98 -4.12
N HIS A 160 14.64 -17.86 -3.50
CA HIS A 160 13.41 -18.50 -3.95
C HIS A 160 12.26 -17.51 -3.84
N GLU A 161 11.62 -17.24 -4.97
CA GLU A 161 10.37 -16.48 -5.05
C GLU A 161 9.51 -16.94 -6.23
N GLU A 162 8.24 -16.53 -6.21
CA GLU A 162 7.33 -16.52 -7.33
C GLU A 162 7.72 -15.39 -8.29
N MET A 163 7.81 -15.70 -9.58
CA MET A 163 8.03 -14.71 -10.61
C MET A 163 6.73 -13.96 -10.88
N TYR A 164 6.79 -12.62 -10.84
CA TYR A 164 5.85 -11.77 -11.57
C TYR A 164 6.58 -11.10 -12.74
N GLY A 165 5.90 -10.94 -13.87
CA GLY A 165 6.51 -10.48 -15.12
C GLY A 165 5.69 -9.43 -15.84
N GLU A 166 6.39 -8.53 -16.55
CA GLU A 166 5.76 -7.54 -17.42
C GLU A 166 5.01 -8.19 -18.62
N ARG A 167 3.94 -7.58 -19.12
CA ARG A 167 3.35 -6.29 -18.72
C ARG A 167 2.52 -6.43 -17.44
N PHE A 168 2.86 -5.63 -16.43
CA PHE A 168 2.03 -5.36 -15.25
C PHE A 168 1.04 -4.24 -15.61
N ASP A 169 -0.26 -4.55 -15.61
CA ASP A 169 -1.32 -3.62 -16.02
C ASP A 169 -1.64 -2.58 -14.93
N ILE A 170 -0.69 -1.69 -14.70
CA ILE A 170 -0.76 -0.55 -13.79
C ILE A 170 -0.54 0.76 -14.55
N PRO A 171 -1.10 1.88 -14.09
CA PRO A 171 -0.70 3.20 -14.56
C PRO A 171 0.80 3.38 -14.32
N GLN A 172 1.42 4.26 -15.12
CA GLN A 172 2.83 4.61 -14.93
C GLN A 172 3.05 5.07 -13.46
N PRO A 173 4.02 4.49 -12.74
CA PRO A 173 4.40 4.95 -11.40
C PRO A 173 4.93 6.38 -11.43
N ASP A 174 4.65 7.13 -10.37
CA ASP A 174 5.26 8.44 -10.14
C ASP A 174 6.77 8.29 -9.87
N SER A 175 7.15 7.17 -9.25
CA SER A 175 8.54 6.71 -9.14
C SER A 175 8.60 5.17 -9.14
N THR A 176 9.61 4.62 -9.80
CA THR A 176 9.93 3.18 -9.76
C THR A 176 11.19 3.02 -8.93
N VAL A 177 11.09 2.46 -7.73
CA VAL A 177 12.23 2.28 -6.82
C VAL A 177 13.01 1.01 -7.14
N PHE A 178 12.31 -0.04 -7.54
CA PHE A 178 12.90 -1.35 -7.83
C PHE A 178 12.47 -1.89 -9.18
N ILE A 179 13.42 -2.54 -9.87
CA ILE A 179 13.14 -3.44 -11.00
C ILE A 179 13.70 -4.81 -10.68
N SER A 180 12.85 -5.82 -10.69
CA SER A 180 13.27 -7.21 -10.51
C SER A 180 13.73 -7.82 -11.82
N TRP A 181 14.78 -8.62 -11.74
CA TRP A 181 15.15 -9.64 -12.72
C TRP A 181 14.84 -11.02 -12.12
N PHE A 182 14.28 -11.90 -12.93
CA PHE A 182 13.97 -13.28 -12.57
C PHE A 182 14.77 -14.27 -13.42
N GLU A 183 15.07 -15.42 -12.84
CA GLU A 183 15.88 -16.45 -13.47
C GLU A 183 15.28 -16.98 -14.79
N GLY A 184 13.95 -17.03 -14.90
CA GLY A 184 13.28 -17.40 -16.14
C GLY A 184 13.36 -16.34 -17.26
N GLY A 185 13.96 -15.18 -17.00
CA GLY A 185 14.24 -14.14 -17.98
C GLY A 185 13.25 -12.96 -17.97
N GLU A 186 12.20 -13.02 -17.15
CA GLU A 186 11.28 -11.91 -16.96
C GLU A 186 11.89 -10.77 -16.13
N VAL A 187 11.30 -9.59 -16.31
CA VAL A 187 11.55 -8.42 -15.47
C VAL A 187 10.23 -7.89 -14.93
N PHE A 188 10.29 -7.11 -13.86
CA PHE A 188 9.10 -6.54 -13.22
C PHE A 188 9.40 -5.23 -12.53
N ARG A 189 8.53 -4.22 -12.69
CA ARG A 189 8.56 -3.02 -11.84
C ARG A 189 8.07 -3.39 -10.43
N SER A 190 9.01 -3.77 -9.56
CA SER A 190 8.76 -4.43 -8.27
C SER A 190 8.67 -3.49 -7.07
N GLY A 191 8.92 -2.20 -7.28
CA GLY A 191 8.74 -1.15 -6.29
C GLY A 191 8.17 0.09 -6.94
N CYS A 192 6.89 0.38 -6.74
CA CYS A 192 6.20 1.44 -7.46
C CYS A 192 5.51 2.39 -6.50
N CYS A 193 5.70 3.70 -6.70
CA CYS A 193 5.08 4.75 -5.91
C CYS A 193 3.99 5.48 -6.70
N TRP A 194 2.90 5.86 -6.03
CA TRP A 194 1.89 6.76 -6.55
C TRP A 194 1.37 7.71 -5.47
N GLU A 195 0.79 8.82 -5.90
CA GLU A 195 -0.09 9.65 -5.09
C GLU A 195 -1.55 9.55 -5.54
N ARG A 196 -2.48 9.45 -4.58
CA ARG A 196 -3.93 9.47 -4.82
C ARG A 196 -4.58 10.36 -3.78
N GLY A 197 -5.20 11.45 -4.23
CA GLY A 197 -5.60 12.52 -3.33
C GLY A 197 -4.37 13.03 -2.56
N HIS A 198 -4.43 12.94 -1.23
CA HIS A 198 -3.32 13.29 -0.35
C HIS A 198 -2.48 12.08 0.11
N GLY A 199 -2.94 10.86 -0.15
CA GLY A 199 -2.29 9.63 0.26
C GLY A 199 -1.14 9.21 -0.65
N ARG A 200 -0.14 8.58 -0.04
CA ARG A 200 1.00 7.97 -0.73
C ARG A 200 0.87 6.46 -0.74
N ILE A 201 1.00 5.87 -1.93
CA ILE A 201 0.88 4.43 -2.15
C ILE A 201 2.24 3.89 -2.57
N PHE A 202 2.68 2.80 -1.93
CA PHE A 202 3.83 2.02 -2.36
C PHE A 202 3.41 0.57 -2.60
N TYR A 203 3.68 0.07 -3.80
CA TYR A 203 3.57 -1.36 -4.11
C TYR A 203 4.95 -1.99 -4.05
N PHE A 204 5.08 -3.11 -3.34
CA PHE A 204 6.32 -3.88 -3.23
C PHE A 204 6.07 -5.36 -3.50
N ARG A 205 6.78 -5.92 -4.48
CA ARG A 205 6.46 -7.24 -5.06
C ARG A 205 6.79 -8.45 -4.17
N PRO A 206 7.91 -8.52 -3.43
CA PRO A 206 8.24 -9.73 -2.67
C PRO A 206 7.22 -10.08 -1.60
N GLY A 207 6.90 -11.38 -1.46
CA GLY A 207 6.05 -11.81 -0.38
C GLY A 207 5.17 -13.04 -0.62
N HIS A 208 5.58 -13.99 -1.46
CA HIS A 208 4.83 -15.22 -1.65
C HIS A 208 4.79 -16.03 -0.35
N GLU A 209 3.61 -16.56 -0.02
CA GLU A 209 3.34 -17.24 1.25
C GLU A 209 4.17 -18.51 1.46
N ALA A 210 4.62 -19.15 0.38
CA ALA A 210 5.38 -20.40 0.43
C ALA A 210 6.90 -20.20 0.72
N TYR A 211 7.39 -18.96 0.79
CA TYR A 211 8.80 -18.66 1.03
C TYR A 211 8.99 -17.75 2.25
N PRO A 212 10.12 -17.82 2.97
CA PRO A 212 10.41 -16.99 4.13
C PRO A 212 10.78 -15.54 3.78
N THR A 213 10.18 -14.97 2.73
CA THR A 213 10.52 -13.65 2.17
C THR A 213 10.47 -12.54 3.22
N TYR A 214 9.50 -12.55 4.14
CA TYR A 214 9.37 -11.51 5.17
C TYR A 214 10.36 -11.67 6.35
N HIS A 215 11.17 -12.72 6.36
CA HIS A 215 12.31 -12.86 7.27
C HIS A 215 13.60 -12.24 6.71
N ASP A 216 13.63 -11.90 5.42
CA ASP A 216 14.79 -11.25 4.80
C ASP A 216 14.97 -9.81 5.31
N ARG A 217 16.19 -9.46 5.74
CA ARG A 217 16.48 -8.15 6.35
C ARG A 217 16.35 -6.99 5.38
N ASN A 218 16.60 -7.19 4.08
CA ASN A 218 16.43 -6.15 3.07
C ASN A 218 14.94 -5.91 2.82
N VAL A 219 14.13 -6.97 2.72
CA VAL A 219 12.67 -6.87 2.62
C VAL A 219 12.10 -6.11 3.81
N GLN A 220 12.51 -6.46 5.03
CA GLN A 220 12.09 -5.75 6.25
C GLN A 220 12.50 -4.27 6.25
N ARG A 221 13.73 -3.97 5.80
CA ARG A 221 14.23 -2.58 5.65
C ARG A 221 13.37 -1.78 4.69
N VAL A 222 13.05 -2.34 3.52
CA VAL A 222 12.22 -1.69 2.50
C VAL A 222 10.85 -1.33 3.08
N ILE A 223 10.19 -2.29 3.74
CA ILE A 223 8.87 -2.07 4.34
C ILE A 223 8.94 -1.00 5.45
N ALA A 224 9.96 -1.05 6.31
CA ALA A 224 10.15 -0.04 7.37
C ALA A 224 10.37 1.37 6.80
N ASN A 225 11.21 1.51 5.77
CA ASN A 225 11.43 2.79 5.10
C ASN A 225 10.16 3.28 4.37
N ALA A 226 9.43 2.37 3.71
CA ALA A 226 8.19 2.67 3.02
C ALA A 226 7.10 3.16 3.97
N VAL A 227 7.01 2.61 5.19
CA VAL A 227 6.08 3.09 6.22
C VAL A 227 6.33 4.55 6.56
N GLN A 228 7.58 4.94 6.80
CA GLN A 228 7.91 6.36 7.08
C GLN A 228 7.68 7.24 5.86
N TRP A 229 8.04 6.75 4.67
CA TRP A 229 7.80 7.48 3.42
C TRP A 229 6.31 7.67 3.15
N ALA A 230 5.45 6.71 3.49
CA ALA A 230 4.01 6.78 3.23
C ALA A 230 3.24 7.60 4.28
N ALA A 231 3.89 8.09 5.34
CA ALA A 231 3.25 8.85 6.42
C ALA A 231 2.40 10.03 5.88
N PRO A 232 1.21 10.30 6.45
CA PRO A 232 0.36 11.39 6.01
C PRO A 232 1.08 12.74 6.08
N ARG A 233 1.03 13.50 4.98
CA ARG A 233 1.53 14.89 4.95
C ARG A 233 0.46 15.87 5.40
N VAL A 234 -0.80 15.51 5.13
CA VAL A 234 -2.02 16.18 5.57
C VAL A 234 -3.08 15.09 5.81
N ASN A 235 -4.14 15.42 6.54
CA ASN A 235 -5.33 14.58 6.65
C ASN A 235 -6.54 15.49 6.40
N LEU A 236 -6.97 15.56 5.14
CA LEU A 236 -7.99 16.49 4.68
C LEU A 236 -9.11 15.72 3.98
N ALA A 237 -10.29 15.74 4.61
CA ALA A 237 -11.54 15.30 3.99
C ALA A 237 -11.83 16.12 2.73
N ASP A 238 -12.43 15.47 1.72
CA ASP A 238 -12.90 16.17 0.53
C ASP A 238 -13.98 17.19 0.91
N ARG A 239 -13.87 18.36 0.32
CA ARG A 239 -14.81 19.46 0.46
C ARG A 239 -14.96 19.98 -0.96
N CYS A 240 -16.12 19.75 -1.57
CA CYS A 240 -16.48 20.33 -2.87
C CYS A 240 -17.33 21.59 -2.64
N PRO A 241 -16.76 22.73 -2.18
CA PRO A 241 -17.54 23.90 -1.87
C PRO A 241 -18.01 24.64 -3.12
N ASN A 242 -19.21 25.20 -3.05
CA ASN A 242 -19.56 26.32 -3.91
C ASN A 242 -18.89 27.60 -3.36
N SER A 243 -17.74 27.98 -3.93
CA SER A 243 -16.95 29.10 -3.40
C SER A 243 -17.46 30.46 -3.88
N PRO A 244 -17.59 31.46 -2.98
CA PRO A 244 -17.79 32.84 -3.41
C PRO A 244 -16.55 33.35 -4.16
N PRO A 245 -16.71 34.32 -5.08
CA PRO A 245 -15.57 34.91 -5.76
C PRO A 245 -14.67 35.63 -4.76
N LEU A 246 -13.35 35.49 -4.93
CA LEU A 246 -12.35 36.16 -4.09
C LEU A 246 -12.22 37.65 -4.41
N GLU A 247 -12.63 38.04 -5.62
CA GLU A 247 -12.53 39.40 -6.15
C GLU A 247 -13.88 39.84 -6.71
N THR A 248 -14.07 41.15 -6.86
CA THR A 248 -15.30 41.67 -7.48
C THR A 248 -15.39 41.21 -8.93
N LEU A 249 -16.48 40.52 -9.26
CA LEU A 249 -16.76 40.09 -10.63
C LEU A 249 -17.17 41.29 -11.49
N SER A 250 -16.58 41.42 -12.68
CA SER A 250 -17.01 42.40 -13.67
C SER A 250 -18.47 42.15 -14.07
N GLU A 251 -19.22 43.21 -14.40
CA GLU A 251 -20.57 43.07 -14.95
C GLU A 251 -20.60 42.14 -16.17
N LYS A 252 -21.63 41.30 -16.25
CA LYS A 252 -21.86 40.35 -17.35
C LYS A 252 -23.17 40.70 -18.03
N SER A 253 -23.14 40.86 -19.35
CA SER A 253 -24.34 41.10 -20.16
C SER A 253 -25.13 39.82 -20.50
N VAL A 254 -24.63 38.66 -20.07
CA VAL A 254 -25.22 37.35 -20.35
C VAL A 254 -26.04 36.90 -19.16
N GLN A 255 -27.30 36.53 -19.39
CA GLN A 255 -28.11 35.78 -18.44
C GLN A 255 -27.85 34.29 -18.60
N PHE A 256 -27.67 33.57 -17.49
CA PHE A 256 -27.49 32.12 -17.49
C PHE A 256 -28.30 31.46 -16.37
N ALA A 257 -28.65 30.19 -16.56
CA ALA A 257 -29.40 29.41 -15.58
C ALA A 257 -28.48 28.95 -14.44
N GLN A 258 -28.90 29.16 -13.19
CA GLN A 258 -28.21 28.67 -12.01
C GLN A 258 -28.52 27.18 -11.80
N VAL A 259 -27.78 26.32 -12.48
CA VAL A 259 -27.94 24.85 -12.43
C VAL A 259 -26.90 24.16 -11.54
N GLY A 260 -26.08 24.94 -10.82
CA GLY A 260 -25.09 24.39 -9.89
C GLY A 260 -25.77 23.68 -8.73
N ILE A 261 -25.27 22.49 -8.37
CA ILE A 261 -25.75 21.69 -7.24
C ILE A 261 -24.67 21.70 -6.17
N GLN A 262 -25.06 21.99 -4.94
CA GLN A 262 -24.19 21.87 -3.78
C GLN A 262 -24.09 20.40 -3.39
N GLN A 263 -22.88 19.84 -3.42
CA GLN A 263 -22.63 18.48 -2.98
C GLN A 263 -22.88 18.36 -1.47
N THR A 264 -23.60 17.31 -1.09
CA THR A 264 -23.84 16.94 0.30
C THR A 264 -22.73 16.02 0.80
N ALA A 265 -22.66 15.81 2.12
CA ALA A 265 -21.75 14.80 2.68
C ALA A 265 -22.04 13.39 2.13
N GLY A 266 -23.29 13.08 1.74
CA GLY A 266 -23.65 11.79 1.15
C GLY A 266 -23.15 11.62 -0.28
N ASP A 267 -22.96 12.70 -1.04
CA ASP A 267 -22.40 12.65 -2.39
C ASP A 267 -20.87 12.44 -2.39
N LEU A 268 -20.23 12.69 -1.25
CA LEU A 268 -18.77 12.60 -1.05
C LEU A 268 -18.36 11.37 -0.21
N ALA A 269 -19.33 10.64 0.35
CA ALA A 269 -19.10 9.51 1.24
C ALA A 269 -18.74 8.23 0.47
#